data_AF-A0A818PJW5-F1
#
_entry.id   AF-A0A818PJW5-F1
#
_cell.length_a   1.000
_cell.length_b   1.000
_cell.length_c   1.000
_cell.angle_alpha   90.00
_cell.angle_beta   90.00
_cell.angle_gamma   90.00
#
_symmetry.space_group_name_H-M   'P 1'
#
loop_
_entity.id
_entity.type
_entity.pdbx_description
1 polymer ?
#
loop_
_entity_poly.entity_id
_entity_poly.type
_entity_poly.pdbx_seq_one_letter_code
_entity_poly.pdbx_strand_id
1 'polypeptide(L)'
;MLLFNIPSIICSFCVIIHIILDRAQRYALHNHAILLILLMALPIQLLDINFYLVFYHYGSILPLKPIVCLFWWFADYGCYNGCIILMAWLAIERHILIFHDQWFLNQKGRFLFHYLPSISIVAYILVYYIISIFFVPCENNYDYTLPVCGAAPCCQSDGVLGM
;
A
#
# COMPACT_ATOMS: atom_id res chain seq x y z
N MET A 1 -20.18 1.25 -5.11
CA MET A 1 -18.92 0.76 -4.51
C MET A 1 -18.72 -0.74 -4.73
N LEU A 2 -19.56 -1.62 -4.17
CA LEU A 2 -19.42 -3.09 -4.29
C LEU A 2 -19.36 -3.65 -5.72
N LEU A 3 -20.18 -3.10 -6.63
CA LEU A 3 -20.27 -3.54 -8.03
C LEU A 3 -18.90 -3.50 -8.75
N PHE A 4 -18.04 -2.53 -8.39
CA PHE A 4 -16.70 -2.40 -8.97
C PHE A 4 -15.62 -3.05 -8.10
N ASN A 5 -15.81 -3.12 -6.78
CA ASN A 5 -14.80 -3.70 -5.88
C ASN A 5 -14.67 -5.21 -6.07
N ILE A 6 -15.78 -5.95 -6.14
CA ILE A 6 -15.77 -7.41 -6.33
C ILE A 6 -14.99 -7.82 -7.59
N PRO A 7 -15.28 -7.30 -8.79
CA PRO A 7 -14.49 -7.64 -9.97
C PRO A 7 -13.05 -7.14 -9.86
N SER A 8 -12.80 -5.99 -9.23
CA SER A 8 -11.43 -5.48 -9.02
C SER A 8 -10.58 -6.42 -8.15
N ILE A 9 -11.13 -6.95 -7.06
CA ILE A 9 -10.47 -7.94 -6.20
C ILE A 9 -10.19 -9.22 -7.00
N ILE A 10 -11.18 -9.74 -7.72
CA ILE A 10 -11.02 -10.94 -8.55
C ILE A 10 -9.92 -10.73 -9.59
N CYS A 11 -9.95 -9.61 -10.32
CA CYS A 11 -8.90 -9.27 -11.29
C CYS A 11 -7.52 -9.18 -10.63
N SER A 12 -7.41 -8.54 -9.47
CA SER A 12 -6.15 -8.39 -8.73
C SER A 12 -5.57 -9.76 -8.35
N PHE A 13 -6.40 -10.67 -7.82
CA PHE A 13 -5.97 -12.04 -7.52
C PHE A 13 -5.60 -12.82 -8.80
N CYS A 14 -6.40 -12.74 -9.86
CA CYS A 14 -6.09 -13.41 -11.12
C CYS A 14 -4.74 -12.95 -11.70
N VAL A 15 -4.45 -11.65 -11.68
CA VAL A 15 -3.18 -11.10 -12.16
C VAL A 15 -2.01 -11.58 -11.30
N ILE A 16 -2.15 -11.53 -9.97
CA ILE A 16 -1.12 -12.04 -9.05
C ILE A 16 -0.84 -13.52 -9.32
N ILE A 17 -1.89 -14.35 -9.42
CA ILE A 17 -1.75 -15.78 -9.69
C ILE A 17 -1.11 -16.00 -11.07
N HIS A 18 -1.53 -15.28 -12.09
CA HIS A 18 -0.99 -15.40 -13.44
C HIS A 18 0.51 -15.06 -13.48
N ILE A 19 0.91 -13.94 -12.85
CA ILE A 19 2.31 -13.53 -12.74
C ILE A 19 3.11 -14.56 -11.93
N ILE A 20 2.56 -15.10 -10.83
CA ILE A 20 3.26 -16.07 -9.99
C ILE A 20 3.39 -17.43 -10.68
N LEU A 21 2.42 -17.87 -11.48
CA LEU A 21 2.47 -19.18 -12.13
C LEU A 21 3.38 -19.18 -13.38
N ASP A 22 3.31 -18.15 -14.21
CA ASP A 22 4.07 -18.08 -15.45
C ASP A 22 5.52 -17.59 -15.24
N ARG A 23 6.48 -18.49 -15.48
CA ARG A 23 7.90 -18.21 -15.34
C ARG A 23 8.39 -17.10 -16.28
N ALA A 24 7.84 -16.97 -17.49
CA ALA A 24 8.24 -15.93 -18.43
C ALA A 24 7.79 -14.55 -17.93
N GLN A 25 6.57 -14.46 -17.39
CA GLN A 25 6.03 -13.24 -16.80
C GLN A 25 6.80 -12.83 -15.54
N ARG A 26 7.26 -13.80 -14.72
CA ARG A 26 8.10 -13.52 -13.55
C ARG A 26 9.44 -12.88 -13.87
N TYR A 27 9.97 -12.99 -15.10
CA TYR A 27 11.28 -12.39 -15.42
C TYR A 27 11.18 -10.99 -16.05
N ALA A 28 9.96 -10.55 -16.41
CA ALA A 28 9.76 -9.19 -16.91
C ALA A 28 9.84 -8.19 -15.75
N LEU A 29 10.74 -7.19 -15.84
CA LEU A 29 10.92 -6.18 -14.79
C LEU A 29 9.59 -5.47 -14.44
N HIS A 30 8.80 -5.13 -15.47
CA HIS A 30 7.52 -4.45 -15.29
C HIS A 30 6.52 -5.24 -14.44
N ASN A 31 6.54 -6.57 -14.52
CA ASN A 31 5.59 -7.40 -13.78
C ASN A 31 5.90 -7.46 -12.29
N HIS A 32 7.16 -7.31 -11.88
CA HIS A 32 7.53 -7.24 -10.46
C HIS A 32 6.99 -5.96 -9.82
N ALA A 33 7.13 -4.85 -10.53
CA ALA A 33 6.59 -3.57 -10.14
C ALA A 33 5.07 -3.60 -9.98
N ILE A 34 4.36 -4.17 -10.96
CA ILE A 34 2.91 -4.38 -10.88
C ILE A 34 2.55 -5.27 -9.69
N LEU A 35 3.30 -6.35 -9.47
CA LEU A 35 3.08 -7.27 -8.35
C LEU A 35 3.20 -6.56 -7.00
N LEU A 36 4.21 -5.71 -6.81
CA LEU A 36 4.37 -4.92 -5.57
C LEU A 36 3.20 -3.95 -5.35
N ILE A 37 2.76 -3.26 -6.39
CA ILE A 37 1.59 -2.37 -6.30
C ILE A 37 0.33 -3.16 -5.96
N LEU A 38 0.09 -4.30 -6.62
CA LEU A 38 -1.08 -5.13 -6.34
C LEU A 38 -1.07 -5.68 -4.91
N LEU A 39 0.10 -6.06 -4.39
CA LEU A 39 0.24 -6.50 -3.00
C LEU A 39 -0.07 -5.38 -2.00
N MET A 40 0.30 -4.14 -2.30
CA MET A 40 -0.07 -2.97 -1.48
C MET A 40 -1.54 -2.58 -1.64
N ALA A 41 -2.12 -2.73 -2.83
CA ALA A 41 -3.50 -2.36 -3.11
C ALA A 41 -4.52 -3.37 -2.56
N LEU A 42 -4.16 -4.64 -2.43
CA LEU A 42 -5.06 -5.68 -1.92
C LEU A 42 -5.60 -5.38 -0.50
N PRO A 43 -4.77 -5.01 0.49
CA PRO A 43 -5.26 -4.56 1.80
C PRO A 43 -6.27 -3.41 1.73
N ILE A 44 -6.08 -2.45 0.82
CA ILE A 44 -7.02 -1.34 0.63
C ILE A 44 -8.36 -1.88 0.13
N GLN A 45 -8.35 -2.73 -0.91
CA GLN A 45 -9.59 -3.30 -1.47
C GLN A 45 -10.34 -4.19 -0.47
N LEU A 46 -9.60 -4.94 0.37
CA LEU A 46 -10.15 -5.91 1.32
C LEU A 46 -10.55 -5.29 2.66
N LEU A 47 -9.85 -4.28 3.15
CA LEU A 47 -10.11 -3.68 4.46
C LEU A 47 -10.89 -2.38 4.31
N ASP A 48 -10.31 -1.40 3.62
CA ASP A 48 -10.82 -0.03 3.57
C ASP A 48 -12.25 0.01 3.01
N ILE A 49 -12.48 -0.55 1.82
CA ILE A 49 -13.80 -0.53 1.18
C ILE A 49 -14.84 -1.31 2.01
N ASN A 50 -14.45 -2.43 2.63
CA ASN A 50 -15.36 -3.21 3.46
C ASN A 50 -15.73 -2.46 4.75
N PHE A 51 -14.78 -1.77 5.38
CA PHE A 51 -15.06 -0.95 6.55
C PHE A 51 -15.95 0.25 6.23
N TYR A 52 -15.77 0.89 5.08
CA TYR A 52 -16.72 1.90 4.60
C TYR A 52 -18.13 1.34 4.44
N LEU A 53 -18.28 0.14 3.85
CA LEU A 53 -19.60 -0.48 3.67
C LEU A 53 -20.28 -0.81 5.00
N VAL A 54 -19.54 -1.36 5.96
CA VAL A 54 -20.05 -1.62 7.31
C VAL A 54 -20.46 -0.30 7.97
N PHE A 55 -19.63 0.73 7.87
CA PHE A 55 -19.95 2.06 8.39
C PHE A 55 -21.22 2.66 7.76
N TYR A 56 -21.38 2.58 6.43
CA TYR A 56 -22.59 3.07 5.76
C TYR A 56 -23.86 2.30 6.15
N HIS A 57 -23.74 1.03 6.53
CA HIS A 57 -24.88 0.22 6.95
C HIS A 57 -25.30 0.50 8.40
N TYR A 58 -24.34 0.60 9.32
CA TYR A 58 -24.61 0.73 10.75
C TYR A 58 -24.50 2.15 11.30
N GLY A 59 -23.97 3.10 10.52
CA GLY A 59 -23.69 4.48 10.95
C GLY A 59 -22.54 4.59 11.97
N SER A 60 -21.81 3.50 12.21
CA SER A 60 -20.69 3.44 13.14
C SER A 60 -19.73 2.31 12.78
N ILE A 61 -18.52 2.38 13.32
CA ILE A 61 -17.46 1.39 13.07
C ILE A 61 -17.66 0.16 13.95
N LEU A 62 -17.75 -1.01 13.34
CA LEU A 62 -17.93 -2.28 14.04
C LEU A 62 -16.80 -3.26 13.68
N PRO A 63 -16.19 -3.94 14.67
CA PRO A 63 -16.39 -3.76 16.11
C PRO A 63 -15.74 -2.46 16.62
N LEU A 64 -16.30 -1.90 17.71
CA LEU A 64 -15.79 -0.72 18.42
C LEU A 64 -14.50 -1.03 19.18
N LYS A 65 -13.43 -1.35 18.44
CA LYS A 65 -12.13 -1.72 19.00
C LYS A 65 -11.04 -0.85 18.38
N PRO A 66 -10.13 -0.28 19.19
CA PRO A 66 -8.99 0.51 18.69
C PRO A 66 -8.18 -0.20 17.62
N ILE A 67 -7.99 -1.51 17.76
CA ILE A 67 -7.21 -2.31 16.79
C ILE A 67 -7.77 -2.25 15.36
N VAL A 68 -9.10 -2.15 15.21
CA VAL A 68 -9.74 -2.04 13.89
C VAL A 68 -9.37 -0.71 13.24
N CYS A 69 -9.37 0.37 14.02
CA CYS A 69 -8.95 1.70 13.58
C CYS A 69 -7.49 1.74 13.17
N LEU A 70 -6.59 1.10 13.93
CA LEU A 70 -5.18 1.03 13.58
C LEU A 70 -4.96 0.30 12.25
N PHE A 71 -5.64 -0.82 12.03
CA PHE A 71 -5.59 -1.52 10.74
C PHE A 71 -6.20 -0.70 9.60
N TRP A 72 -7.29 0.03 9.87
CA TRP A 72 -7.91 0.90 8.89
C TRP A 72 -6.97 2.04 8.50
N TRP A 73 -6.37 2.75 9.46
CA TRP A 73 -5.35 3.77 9.19
C TRP A 73 -4.13 3.22 8.48
N PHE A 74 -3.69 2.01 8.82
CA PHE A 74 -2.56 1.39 8.13
C PHE A 74 -2.88 1.10 6.65
N ALA A 75 -4.09 0.62 6.34
CA ALA A 75 -4.52 0.41 4.96
C ALA A 75 -4.71 1.75 4.23
N ASP A 76 -5.37 2.72 4.87
CA ASP A 76 -5.70 4.01 4.27
C ASP A 76 -4.47 4.91 4.10
N TYR A 77 -3.68 5.17 5.15
CA TYR A 77 -2.48 6.00 5.02
C TYR A 77 -1.27 5.22 4.54
N GLY A 78 -1.04 4.03 5.08
CA GLY A 78 0.18 3.27 4.82
C GLY A 78 0.20 2.67 3.41
N CYS A 79 -0.78 1.82 3.10
CA CYS A 79 -0.82 1.15 1.81
C CYS A 79 -1.12 2.11 0.65
N TYR A 80 -2.01 3.11 0.82
CA TYR A 80 -2.32 4.07 -0.24
C TYR A 80 -1.12 4.95 -0.60
N ASN A 81 -0.45 5.56 0.40
CA ASN A 81 0.79 6.31 0.14
C ASN A 81 1.89 5.38 -0.40
N GLY A 82 1.91 4.13 0.06
CA GLY A 82 2.68 3.03 -0.53
C GLY A 82 2.54 2.95 -2.04
N CYS A 83 1.30 2.82 -2.51
CA CYS A 83 0.99 2.77 -3.93
C CYS A 83 1.43 4.04 -4.66
N ILE A 84 1.19 5.24 -4.11
CA ILE A 84 1.58 6.51 -4.73
C ILE A 84 3.10 6.61 -4.91
N ILE A 85 3.85 6.35 -3.84
CA ILE A 85 5.32 6.44 -3.85
C ILE A 85 5.90 5.40 -4.80
N LEU A 86 5.35 4.17 -4.81
CA LEU A 86 5.77 3.14 -5.76
C LEU A 86 5.47 3.55 -7.20
N MET A 87 4.27 4.06 -7.50
CA MET A 87 3.95 4.56 -8.85
C MET A 87 4.90 5.68 -9.29
N ALA A 88 5.23 6.60 -8.39
CA ALA A 88 6.20 7.66 -8.66
C ALA A 88 7.60 7.08 -8.96
N TRP A 89 8.04 6.11 -8.15
CA TRP A 89 9.31 5.41 -8.40
C TRP A 89 9.31 4.68 -9.75
N LEU A 90 8.23 3.99 -10.12
CA LEU A 90 8.15 3.31 -11.41
C LEU A 90 8.19 4.26 -12.60
N ALA A 91 7.62 5.46 -12.46
CA ALA A 91 7.72 6.49 -13.47
C ALA A 91 9.19 6.95 -13.64
N ILE A 92 9.90 7.16 -12.53
CA ILE A 92 11.33 7.50 -12.52
C ILE A 92 12.16 6.36 -13.11
N GLU A 93 11.93 5.13 -12.68
CA GLU A 93 12.63 3.94 -13.16
C GLU A 93 12.46 3.79 -14.68
N ARG A 94 11.23 3.94 -15.19
CA ARG A 94 10.95 3.88 -16.63
C ARG A 94 11.66 5.00 -17.39
N HIS A 95 11.75 6.19 -16.81
CA HIS A 95 12.53 7.28 -17.40
C HIS A 95 14.02 6.91 -17.48
N ILE A 96 14.61 6.42 -16.39
CA ILE A 96 16.03 5.98 -16.38
C ILE A 96 16.25 4.85 -17.40
N LEU A 97 15.31 3.90 -17.53
CA LEU A 97 15.42 2.80 -18.48
C LEU A 97 15.43 3.27 -19.95
N ILE A 98 14.70 4.35 -20.27
CA ILE A 98 14.66 4.91 -21.63
C ILE A 98 15.94 5.68 -21.96
N PHE A 99 16.46 6.47 -21.02
CA PHE A 99 17.62 7.35 -21.26
C PHE A 99 18.97 6.69 -20.94
N HIS A 100 18.99 5.64 -20.11
CA HIS A 100 20.18 4.94 -19.62
C HIS A 100 19.99 3.42 -19.63
N ASP A 101 19.52 2.87 -20.75
CA ASP A 101 19.27 1.43 -20.95
C ASP A 101 20.48 0.54 -20.63
N GLN A 102 21.70 1.05 -20.88
CA GLN A 102 22.97 0.37 -20.58
C GLN A 102 23.10 -0.06 -19.11
N TRP A 103 22.48 0.69 -18.18
CA TRP A 103 22.52 0.37 -16.75
C TRP A 103 21.71 -0.88 -16.39
N PHE A 104 20.78 -1.30 -17.26
CA PHE A 104 19.93 -2.47 -17.05
C PHE A 104 20.36 -3.70 -17.87
N LEU A 105 21.45 -3.61 -18.64
CA LEU A 105 21.97 -4.73 -19.44
C LEU A 105 22.54 -5.83 -18.55
N ASN A 106 23.27 -5.46 -17.49
CA ASN A 106 23.91 -6.41 -16.58
C ASN A 106 23.00 -6.79 -15.41
N GLN A 107 23.06 -8.04 -14.95
CA GLN A 107 22.27 -8.51 -13.80
C GLN A 107 22.53 -7.68 -12.53
N LYS A 108 23.78 -7.25 -12.30
CA LYS A 108 24.13 -6.36 -11.18
C LYS A 108 23.44 -5.00 -11.27
N GLY A 109 23.35 -4.44 -12.49
CA GLY A 109 22.67 -3.17 -12.73
C GLY A 109 21.16 -3.28 -12.52
N ARG A 110 20.53 -4.36 -12.99
CA ARG A 110 19.12 -4.65 -12.68
C ARG A 110 18.87 -4.76 -11.18
N PHE A 111 19.74 -5.48 -10.46
CA PHE A 111 19.62 -5.58 -9.01
C PHE A 111 19.71 -4.20 -8.33
N LEU A 112 20.69 -3.38 -8.72
CA LEU A 112 20.94 -2.08 -8.10
C LEU A 112 19.89 -1.01 -8.43
N PHE A 113 19.37 -0.98 -9.66
CA PHE A 113 18.49 0.08 -10.15
C PHE A 113 17.00 -0.28 -10.14
N HIS A 114 16.63 -1.57 -10.16
CA HIS A 114 15.23 -1.99 -10.11
C HIS A 114 14.84 -2.64 -8.78
N TYR A 115 15.55 -3.70 -8.39
CA TYR A 115 15.15 -4.50 -7.23
C TYR A 115 15.45 -3.79 -5.91
N LEU A 116 16.68 -3.29 -5.74
CA LEU A 116 17.11 -2.67 -4.49
C LEU A 116 16.28 -1.41 -4.13
N PRO A 117 16.01 -0.47 -5.04
CA PRO A 117 15.20 0.70 -4.72
C PRO A 117 13.74 0.33 -4.42
N SER A 118 13.14 -0.55 -5.23
CA SER A 118 11.74 -0.97 -5.02
C SER A 118 11.56 -1.69 -3.68
N ILE A 119 12.47 -2.61 -3.33
CA ILE A 119 12.44 -3.31 -2.03
C ILE A 119 12.68 -2.33 -0.89
N SER A 120 13.64 -1.41 -1.04
CA SER A 120 13.95 -0.41 0.00
C SER A 120 12.77 0.53 0.26
N ILE A 121 12.08 0.97 -0.78
CA ILE A 121 10.88 1.81 -0.68
C ILE A 121 9.76 1.05 0.04
N VAL A 122 9.46 -0.19 -0.39
CA VAL A 122 8.44 -1.03 0.26
C VAL A 122 8.77 -1.25 1.74
N ALA A 123 10.01 -1.65 2.04
CA ALA A 123 10.44 -1.89 3.40
C ALA A 123 10.36 -0.62 4.26
N TYR A 124 10.82 0.52 3.72
CA TYR A 124 10.74 1.81 4.39
C TYR A 124 9.29 2.19 4.73
N ILE A 125 8.38 2.09 3.76
CA ILE A 125 6.97 2.43 3.96
C ILE A 125 6.33 1.51 5.00
N LEU A 126 6.52 0.19 4.89
CA LEU A 126 5.96 -0.75 5.85
C LEU A 126 6.51 -0.51 7.26
N VAL A 127 7.83 -0.38 7.41
CA VAL A 127 8.46 -0.16 8.72
C VAL A 127 8.01 1.18 9.31
N TYR A 128 8.02 2.25 8.53
CA TYR A 128 7.60 3.57 8.98
C TYR A 128 6.16 3.54 9.47
N TYR A 129 5.21 3.08 8.66
CA TYR A 129 3.80 3.09 9.06
C TYR A 129 3.48 2.07 10.16
N ILE A 130 4.16 0.91 10.21
CA ILE A 130 3.99 -0.03 11.33
C ILE A 130 4.45 0.62 12.63
N ILE A 131 5.64 1.23 12.65
CA ILE A 131 6.16 1.88 13.86
C ILE A 131 5.27 3.07 14.26
N SER A 132 5.00 3.97 13.31
CA SER A 132 4.26 5.21 13.56
C SER A 132 2.83 4.96 14.05
N ILE A 133 2.13 3.95 13.50
CA ILE A 133 0.74 3.68 13.85
C ILE A 133 0.61 2.78 15.08
N PHE A 134 1.44 1.73 15.21
CA PHE A 134 1.24 0.70 16.24
C PHE A 134 2.09 0.87 17.49
N PHE A 135 3.25 1.54 17.40
CA PHE A 135 4.26 1.55 18.47
C PHE A 135 4.56 2.92 19.06
N VAL A 136 4.14 4.02 18.41
CA VAL A 136 4.36 5.37 18.97
C VAL A 136 3.52 5.52 20.24
N PRO A 137 4.13 5.93 21.37
CA PRO A 137 3.43 6.09 22.63
C PRO A 137 2.69 7.44 22.67
N CYS A 138 1.69 7.60 21.80
CA CYS A 138 0.78 8.74 21.83
C CYS A 138 -0.65 8.27 22.02
N GLU A 139 -1.48 9.11 22.64
CA GLU A 139 -2.87 8.78 22.94
C GLU A 139 -3.72 9.07 21.69
N ASN A 140 -4.19 8.00 21.05
CA ASN A 140 -5.08 8.10 19.89
C ASN A 140 -6.52 8.33 20.36
N ASN A 141 -7.16 9.36 19.81
CA ASN A 141 -8.61 9.57 19.95
C ASN A 141 -9.32 8.87 18.79
N TYR A 142 -10.28 7.99 19.12
CA TYR A 142 -11.09 7.28 18.13
C TYR A 142 -12.53 7.76 18.22
N ASP A 143 -13.04 8.34 17.13
CA ASP A 143 -14.46 8.61 16.97
C ASP A 143 -15.06 7.58 16.01
N TYR A 144 -15.72 6.57 16.60
CA TYR A 144 -16.34 5.49 15.86
C TYR A 144 -17.63 5.88 15.13
N THR A 145 -18.11 7.13 15.31
CA THR A 145 -19.29 7.66 14.61
C THR A 145 -18.94 8.32 13.28
N LEU A 146 -17.64 8.47 13.00
CA LEU A 146 -17.09 9.05 11.78
C LEU A 146 -16.30 8.01 10.98
N PRO A 147 -16.18 8.17 9.64
CA PRO A 147 -15.38 7.28 8.81
C PRO A 147 -13.90 7.37 9.19
N VAL A 148 -13.15 6.28 8.95
CA VAL A 148 -11.69 6.24 9.24
C VAL A 148 -11.40 6.58 10.71
N CYS A 149 -12.33 6.23 11.60
CA CYS A 149 -12.27 6.49 13.05
C CYS A 149 -12.19 7.97 13.45
N GLY A 150 -12.63 8.87 12.57
CA GLY A 150 -12.93 10.27 12.87
C GLY A 150 -11.74 11.16 13.23
N ALA A 151 -10.52 10.63 13.19
CA ALA A 151 -9.29 11.36 13.44
C ALA A 151 -8.15 10.77 12.62
N ALA A 152 -7.09 11.56 12.44
CA ALA A 152 -5.79 11.05 12.00
C ALA A 152 -5.07 10.41 13.19
N PRO A 153 -4.13 9.46 12.95
CA PRO A 153 -3.26 8.95 14.01
C PRO A 153 -2.54 10.09 14.73
N CYS A 154 -2.37 10.01 16.05
CA CYS A 154 -1.72 11.06 16.85
C CYS A 154 -0.31 11.40 16.38
N CYS A 155 0.41 10.46 15.75
CA CYS A 155 1.72 10.70 15.16
C CYS A 155 1.71 11.75 14.03
N GLN A 156 0.56 12.04 13.40
CA GLN A 156 0.44 13.12 12.41
C GLN A 156 0.23 14.51 13.05
N SER A 157 -0.30 14.58 14.26
CA SER A 157 -0.50 15.87 14.95
C SER A 157 0.77 16.38 15.65
N ASP A 158 1.73 15.49 15.90
CA ASP A 158 3.02 15.86 16.48
C ASP A 158 3.93 16.45 15.39
N GLY A 159 4.26 17.74 15.48
CA GLY A 159 5.06 18.48 14.48
C GLY A 159 6.50 17.98 14.23
N VAL A 160 6.89 16.85 14.82
CA VAL A 160 8.17 16.16 14.59
C VAL A 160 8.00 14.96 13.64
N LEU A 161 6.81 14.34 13.61
CA LEU A 161 6.48 13.14 12.79
C LEU A 161 5.36 13.42 11.77
N GLY A 162 4.58 14.47 11.96
CA GLY A 162 3.63 15.00 10.99
C GLY A 162 4.37 15.69 9.84
N MET A 163 4.12 15.25 8.61
CA MET A 163 4.40 16.03 7.41
C MET A 163 3.35 17.11 7.22
#